data_AF-A0AAX2H093-F1
#
_entry.id   AF-A0AAX2H093-F1
#
_cell.length_a   1.000
_cell.length_b   1.000
_cell.length_c   1.000
_cell.angle_alpha   90.00
_cell.angle_beta   90.00
_cell.angle_gamma   90.00
#
_symmetry.space_group_name_H-M   'P 1'
#
loop_
_entity.id
_entity.type
_entity.pdbx_description
1 polymer ?
#
loop_
_entity_poly.entity_id
_entity_poly.type
_entity_poly.pdbx_seq_one_letter_code
_entity_poly.pdbx_strand_id
1 'polypeptide(L)'
;MLNAEAVTDLDLLKRSYSKEYRDFPNTTAVNLKDNVDTIKPGDLIWFEGHIAIVIGVEGNTVIYSSAEEGKKHPGRGIRWAKFSKKNTNYGTFLYKMIIKMEKIYKEK
;
A
#
# COMPACT_ATOMS: atom_id res chain seq x y z
N MET A 1 10.78 24.58 6.25
CA MET A 1 10.85 23.77 7.49
C MET A 1 10.21 22.44 7.17
N LEU A 2 10.98 21.35 7.24
CA LEU A 2 10.46 19.99 7.10
C LEU A 2 9.87 19.60 8.47
N ASN A 3 8.59 19.23 8.52
CA ASN A 3 7.91 18.78 9.74
C ASN A 3 8.42 17.40 10.17
N ALA A 4 9.66 17.34 10.66
CA ALA A 4 10.30 16.13 11.16
C ALA A 4 9.91 15.79 12.61
N GLU A 5 9.05 16.59 13.26
CA GLU A 5 8.62 16.38 14.65
C GLU A 5 7.43 15.40 14.81
N ALA A 6 7.03 14.66 13.77
CA ALA A 6 5.82 13.84 13.83
C ALA A 6 6.00 12.42 14.41
N VAL A 7 7.21 11.99 14.76
CA VAL A 7 7.43 10.62 15.27
C VAL A 7 8.41 10.62 16.45
N THR A 8 7.88 10.87 17.64
CA THR A 8 8.60 10.75 18.92
C THR A 8 8.53 9.36 19.53
N ASP A 9 7.69 8.48 18.98
CA ASP A 9 7.50 7.13 19.47
C ASP A 9 8.49 6.16 18.81
N LEU A 10 9.58 5.88 19.52
CA LEU A 10 10.61 4.95 19.08
C LEU A 10 10.06 3.53 18.85
N ASP A 11 8.98 3.13 19.53
CA ASP A 11 8.41 1.79 19.36
C ASP A 11 7.64 1.65 18.03
N LEU A 12 7.13 2.77 17.51
CA LEU A 12 6.58 2.90 16.16
C LEU A 12 7.65 2.69 15.07
N LEU A 13 8.88 3.13 15.33
CA LEU A 13 10.06 2.90 14.46
C LEU A 13 10.68 1.51 14.65
N LYS A 14 10.53 0.90 15.83
CA LYS A 14 11.02 -0.45 16.15
C LYS A 14 10.10 -1.58 15.67
N ARG A 15 8.93 -1.27 15.11
CA ARG A 15 8.14 -2.22 14.31
C ARG A 15 8.91 -2.57 13.04
N SER A 16 9.92 -3.39 13.25
CA SER A 16 10.59 -4.16 12.25
C SER A 16 9.56 -5.10 11.63
N TYR A 17 9.70 -5.28 10.31
CA TYR A 17 9.01 -6.28 9.49
C TYR A 17 7.69 -5.85 8.85
N SER A 18 7.71 -5.92 7.51
CA SER A 18 6.62 -5.66 6.57
C SER A 18 5.30 -6.40 6.83
N LYS A 19 5.30 -7.34 7.79
CA LYS A 19 4.12 -8.08 8.23
C LYS A 19 3.11 -7.21 8.96
N GLU A 20 3.55 -6.19 9.70
CA GLU A 20 2.67 -5.37 10.55
C GLU A 20 2.17 -4.07 9.90
N TYR A 21 2.57 -3.78 8.65
CA TYR A 21 2.12 -2.55 7.96
C TYR A 21 0.60 -2.45 7.82
N ARG A 22 -0.11 -3.57 7.90
CA ARG A 22 -1.58 -3.58 7.89
C ARG A 22 -2.18 -2.74 9.03
N ASP A 23 -1.53 -2.69 10.19
CA ASP A 23 -2.03 -2.07 11.42
C ASP A 23 -1.35 -0.73 11.69
N PHE A 24 -1.02 0.01 10.63
CA PHE A 24 -0.42 1.33 10.75
C PHE A 24 -1.40 2.29 11.46
N PRO A 25 -0.96 3.07 12.47
CA PRO A 25 -1.85 3.96 13.21
C PRO A 25 -2.61 4.92 12.30
N ASN A 26 -3.86 5.22 12.67
CA ASN A 26 -4.75 6.11 11.91
C ASN A 26 -5.00 5.69 10.46
N THR A 27 -4.87 4.40 10.14
CA THR A 27 -5.29 3.84 8.85
C THR A 27 -6.44 2.87 9.04
N THR A 28 -7.02 2.39 7.94
CA THR A 28 -8.02 1.32 7.99
C THR A 28 -7.75 0.33 6.88
N ALA A 29 -7.53 -0.94 7.25
CA ALA A 29 -7.32 -2.01 6.29
C ALA A 29 -8.65 -2.67 5.91
N VAL A 30 -8.97 -2.68 4.61
CA VAL A 30 -10.16 -3.30 4.05
C VAL A 30 -9.79 -4.34 2.99
N ASN A 31 -10.66 -5.32 2.74
CA ASN A 31 -10.42 -6.34 1.73
C ASN A 31 -10.35 -5.70 0.33
N LEU A 32 -9.29 -6.00 -0.44
CA LEU A 32 -9.09 -5.43 -1.77
C LEU A 32 -10.19 -5.82 -2.74
N LYS A 33 -10.60 -7.10 -2.77
CA LYS A 33 -11.62 -7.60 -3.70
C LYS A 33 -12.95 -6.88 -3.49
N ASP A 34 -13.34 -6.70 -2.23
CA ASP A 34 -14.65 -6.15 -1.89
C ASP A 34 -14.68 -4.62 -1.93
N ASN A 35 -13.52 -3.95 -1.95
CA ASN A 35 -13.40 -2.49 -1.86
C ASN A 35 -12.59 -1.88 -3.00
N VAL A 36 -12.29 -2.62 -4.08
CA VAL A 36 -11.43 -2.13 -5.16
C VAL A 36 -11.94 -0.84 -5.80
N ASP A 37 -13.25 -0.63 -5.85
CA ASP A 37 -13.82 0.59 -6.42
C ASP A 37 -13.63 1.84 -5.56
N THR A 38 -13.27 1.67 -4.30
CA THR A 38 -12.94 2.78 -3.39
C THR A 38 -11.46 3.17 -3.43
N ILE A 39 -10.63 2.40 -4.15
CA ILE A 39 -9.17 2.61 -4.17
C ILE A 39 -8.84 3.96 -4.80
N LYS A 40 -7.93 4.71 -4.17
CA LYS A 40 -7.49 6.01 -4.66
C LYS A 40 -5.97 6.15 -4.61
N PRO A 41 -5.38 7.08 -5.39
CA PRO A 41 -3.98 7.44 -5.22
C PRO A 41 -3.66 7.78 -3.77
N GLY A 42 -2.51 7.32 -3.28
CA GLY A 42 -2.09 7.43 -1.89
C GLY A 42 -2.50 6.25 -1.01
N ASP A 43 -3.53 5.47 -1.35
CA ASP A 43 -3.81 4.22 -0.65
C ASP A 43 -2.63 3.24 -0.80
N LEU A 44 -2.42 2.37 0.19
CA LEU A 44 -1.48 1.26 0.06
C LEU A 44 -2.24 -0.03 -0.28
N ILE A 45 -1.60 -0.91 -1.04
CA ILE A 45 -2.05 -2.28 -1.25
C ILE A 45 -1.08 -3.23 -0.56
N TRP A 46 -1.61 -4.23 0.15
CA TRP A 46 -0.84 -5.09 1.04
C TRP A 46 -1.14 -6.58 0.82
N PHE A 47 -0.12 -7.39 1.03
CA PHE A 47 -0.21 -8.81 1.36
C PHE A 47 0.86 -9.13 2.40
N GLU A 48 0.82 -10.33 2.98
CA GLU A 48 1.76 -10.67 4.05
C GLU A 48 3.22 -10.48 3.61
N GLY A 49 3.91 -9.58 4.30
CA GLY A 49 5.32 -9.30 4.08
C GLY A 49 5.63 -8.25 3.01
N HIS A 50 4.63 -7.57 2.44
CA HIS A 50 4.87 -6.59 1.36
C HIS A 50 3.78 -5.52 1.25
N ILE A 51 4.20 -4.31 0.86
CA ILE A 51 3.32 -3.18 0.54
C ILE A 51 3.70 -2.56 -0.79
N ALA A 52 2.71 -1.96 -1.45
CA ALA A 52 2.92 -1.05 -2.56
C ALA A 52 1.99 0.15 -2.43
N ILE A 53 2.38 1.29 -2.98
CA ILE A 53 1.59 2.54 -2.96
C ILE A 53 0.85 2.70 -4.28
N VAL A 54 -0.44 3.03 -4.22
CA VAL A 54 -1.23 3.40 -5.40
C VAL A 54 -0.81 4.80 -5.83
N ILE A 55 -0.35 4.94 -7.07
CA ILE A 55 0.12 6.23 -7.62
C ILE A 55 -0.86 6.81 -8.65
N GLY A 56 -1.82 6.03 -9.12
CA GLY A 56 -2.82 6.48 -10.10
C GLY A 56 -4.00 5.53 -10.22
N VAL A 57 -5.15 6.08 -10.59
CA VAL A 57 -6.35 5.31 -10.97
C VAL A 57 -6.94 5.93 -12.23
N GLU A 58 -6.93 5.16 -13.32
CA GLU A 58 -7.41 5.56 -14.64
C GLU A 58 -8.59 4.66 -15.05
N GLY A 59 -9.81 5.10 -14.73
CA GLY A 59 -11.02 4.32 -14.97
C GLY A 59 -10.99 2.98 -14.23
N ASN A 60 -10.76 1.88 -14.97
CA ASN A 60 -10.65 0.54 -14.40
C ASN A 60 -9.21 0.11 -14.12
N THR A 61 -8.21 0.92 -14.43
CA THR A 61 -6.81 0.57 -14.23
C THR A 61 -6.29 1.23 -12.97
N VAL A 62 -5.73 0.43 -12.05
CA VAL A 62 -4.98 0.93 -10.90
C VAL A 62 -3.51 0.84 -11.22
N ILE A 63 -2.77 1.92 -11.01
CA ILE A 63 -1.33 2.03 -11.18
C ILE A 63 -0.70 2.14 -9.79
N TYR A 64 0.27 1.29 -9.50
CA TYR A 64 0.92 1.23 -8.20
C TYR A 64 2.43 1.08 -8.33
N SER A 65 3.14 1.54 -7.31
CA SER A 65 4.59 1.46 -7.20
C SER A 65 4.96 0.51 -6.07
N SER A 66 5.78 -0.49 -6.39
CA SER A 66 6.24 -1.54 -5.48
C SER A 66 7.75 -1.46 -5.34
N ALA A 67 8.25 -1.52 -4.10
CA ALA A 67 9.67 -1.74 -3.83
C ALA A 67 9.92 -3.24 -3.76
N GLU A 68 10.45 -3.82 -4.85
CA GLU A 68 10.75 -5.26 -4.92
C GLU A 68 12.22 -5.57 -4.60
N GLU A 69 12.95 -4.60 -4.07
CA GLU A 69 14.37 -4.76 -3.76
C GLU A 69 14.58 -5.67 -2.55
N GLY A 70 15.44 -6.69 -2.71
CA GLY A 70 15.81 -7.61 -1.65
C GLY A 70 16.66 -8.76 -2.17
N LYS A 71 17.09 -9.65 -1.27
CA LYS A 71 17.95 -10.81 -1.60
C LYS A 71 17.40 -11.71 -2.72
N LYS A 72 16.06 -11.77 -2.86
CA LYS A 72 15.36 -12.57 -3.89
C LYS A 72 15.37 -11.90 -5.27
N HIS A 73 15.47 -10.57 -5.32
CA HIS A 73 15.34 -9.76 -6.54
C HIS A 73 16.34 -8.58 -6.56
N PRO A 74 17.65 -8.86 -6.58
CA PRO A 74 18.68 -7.82 -6.59
C PRO A 74 18.54 -6.92 -7.83
N GLY A 75 18.67 -5.61 -7.65
CA GLY A 75 18.64 -4.62 -8.73
C GLY A 75 17.25 -4.31 -9.30
N ARG A 76 16.17 -4.86 -8.74
CA ARG A 76 14.81 -4.56 -9.25
C ARG A 76 14.26 -3.21 -8.82
N GLY A 77 14.77 -2.62 -7.72
CA GLY A 77 14.44 -1.27 -7.26
C GLY A 77 12.93 -1.01 -7.14
N ILE A 78 12.54 0.25 -7.38
CA ILE A 78 11.15 0.69 -7.44
C ILE A 78 10.59 0.39 -8.84
N ARG A 79 9.48 -0.35 -8.91
CA ARG A 79 8.79 -0.66 -10.18
C ARG A 79 7.35 -0.19 -10.16
N TRP A 80 6.91 0.30 -11.30
CA TRP A 80 5.50 0.59 -11.54
C TRP A 80 4.83 -0.60 -12.18
N ALA A 81 3.66 -0.94 -11.66
CA ALA A 81 2.83 -2.00 -12.16
C ALA A 81 1.38 -1.53 -12.21
N LYS A 82 0.56 -2.29 -12.92
CA LYS A 82 -0.86 -1.99 -13.07
C LYS A 82 -1.70 -3.24 -12.92
N PHE A 83 -2.91 -3.07 -12.41
CA PHE A 83 -3.93 -4.11 -12.44
C PHE A 83 -5.29 -3.53 -12.84
N SER A 84 -6.17 -4.37 -13.37
CA SER A 84 -7.53 -3.97 -13.73
C SER A 84 -8.49 -4.28 -12.58
N LYS A 85 -9.34 -3.33 -12.18
CA LYS A 85 -10.39 -3.54 -11.18
C LYS A 85 -11.39 -4.63 -11.60
N LYS A 86 -11.61 -4.78 -12.91
CA LYS A 86 -12.61 -5.71 -13.46
C LYS A 86 -12.02 -7.06 -13.89
N ASN A 87 -10.80 -7.06 -14.41
CA ASN A 87 -10.22 -8.25 -15.06
C ASN A 87 -9.24 -9.01 -14.15
N THR A 88 -8.93 -8.49 -12.96
CA THR A 88 -8.05 -9.17 -12.01
C THR A 88 -8.78 -10.32 -11.32
N ASN A 89 -8.18 -11.51 -11.33
CA ASN A 89 -8.63 -12.61 -10.48
C ASN A 89 -8.08 -12.41 -9.05
N TYR A 90 -8.89 -11.85 -8.15
CA TYR A 90 -8.49 -11.58 -6.77
C TYR A 90 -8.18 -12.82 -5.91
N GLY A 91 -8.60 -14.02 -6.36
CA GLY A 91 -8.22 -15.27 -5.71
C GLY A 91 -6.71 -15.52 -5.81
N THR A 92 -6.14 -15.33 -7.00
CA THR A 92 -4.71 -15.56 -7.28
C THR A 92 -3.88 -14.29 -7.26
N PHE A 93 -4.49 -13.11 -7.30
CA PHE A 93 -3.79 -11.84 -7.21
C PHE A 93 -3.04 -11.71 -5.88
N LEU A 94 -1.80 -11.21 -5.94
CA LEU A 94 -0.90 -11.21 -4.79
C LEU A 94 -1.42 -10.33 -3.64
N TYR A 95 -1.83 -9.10 -3.95
CA TYR A 95 -2.33 -8.14 -2.97
C TYR A 95 -3.75 -8.50 -2.52
N LYS A 96 -3.98 -8.42 -1.21
CA LYS A 96 -5.22 -8.87 -0.55
C LYS A 96 -5.98 -7.75 0.15
N MET A 97 -5.30 -6.70 0.58
CA MET A 97 -5.88 -5.61 1.36
C MET A 97 -5.59 -4.25 0.71
N ILE A 98 -6.48 -3.29 0.94
CA ILE A 98 -6.23 -1.85 0.78
C ILE A 98 -6.05 -1.27 2.18
N ILE A 99 -4.99 -0.53 2.42
CA ILE A 99 -4.80 0.28 3.62
C ILE A 99 -5.18 1.71 3.24
N LYS A 100 -6.27 2.20 3.81
CA LYS A 100 -6.80 3.54 3.59
C LYS A 100 -5.93 4.58 4.30
N MET A 101 -5.37 5.48 3.50
CA MET A 101 -4.43 6.51 3.97
C MET A 101 -5.05 7.90 4.13
N GLU A 102 -6.35 8.04 3.87
CA GLU A 102 -7.05 9.33 3.87
C GLU A 102 -6.91 10.14 5.16
N LYS A 103 -6.96 9.46 6.31
CA LYS A 103 -6.76 10.08 7.63
C LYS A 103 -5.33 10.58 7.83
N ILE A 104 -4.34 9.91 7.25
CA ILE A 104 -2.93 10.33 7.27
C ILE A 104 -2.74 11.58 6.40
N TYR A 105 -3.36 11.61 5.23
CA TYR A 105 -3.29 12.74 4.30
C TYR A 105 -4.26 13.88 4.63
N LYS A 106 -5.04 13.75 5.72
CA LYS A 106 -6.07 14.72 6.15
C LYS A 106 -7.10 15.00 5.06
N GLU A 107 -7.37 14.01 4.22
CA GLU A 107 -8.44 14.08 3.23
C GLU A 107 -9.77 13.86 3.98
N LYS A 108 -10.72 14.76 3.74
CA LYS A 108 -12.06 14.75 4.34
C LYS A 108 -12.97 13.73 3.67
#